data_AF-A0A7Z8YC21-F1
#
_entry.id   AF-A0A7Z8YC21-F1
#
_cell.length_a   1.000
_cell.length_b   1.000
_cell.length_c   1.000
_cell.angle_alpha   90.00
_cell.angle_beta   90.00
_cell.angle_gamma   90.00
#
_symmetry.space_group_name_H-M   'P 1'
#
loop_
_entity.id
_entity.type
_entity.pdbx_description
1 polymer ?
#
loop_
_entity_poly.entity_id
_entity_poly.type
_entity_poly.pdbx_seq_one_letter_code
_entity_poly.pdbx_strand_id
1 'polypeptide(L)'
;MKLFYSKILLFGEYGIIKNSKGLAIPYNFYKGTLKKCESHKQCKPHPQCESHGQCEPHLRKEEDARKSNEALREFATYLQNLMEEENPIVRFNLEKLNADIAEGMYFDSSIPQGYGVGSSGALVAAIYSEYAIEPISAMENLTREKLLQLKAIFGKMESFFHGTSSGLDPLNSYLSLPILINSQDHIEPTGIPSQTPNGKGAVFLLDSGVIGETAPMVRIFMENMKNEAFQKMLKDEFIKYTDACIDDFLKGRFKSLFGNIKSLSGIVLNHFKPMIPKEFHTLWKQGIDSGDYFLKLCGSGGGGYILGFTEDLEKAKRALSNHKLEVVYQF
;
A
#
# COMPACT_ATOMS: atom_id res chain seq x y z
N MET A 1 13.13 -18.04 4.48
CA MET A 1 12.02 -17.44 3.72
C MET A 1 12.16 -15.93 3.74
N LYS A 2 12.00 -15.27 2.58
CA LYS A 2 12.10 -13.82 2.43
C LYS A 2 10.79 -13.16 2.87
N LEU A 3 10.90 -12.03 3.57
CA LEU A 3 9.75 -11.22 3.98
C LEU A 3 9.52 -10.11 2.96
N PHE A 4 8.26 -9.85 2.64
CA PHE A 4 7.82 -8.76 1.77
C PHE A 4 6.94 -7.82 2.57
N TYR A 5 7.38 -6.59 2.72
CA TYR A 5 6.71 -5.61 3.56
C TYR A 5 5.60 -4.89 2.79
N SER A 6 4.61 -4.44 3.54
CA SER A 6 3.63 -3.49 3.03
C SER A 6 4.29 -2.15 2.69
N LYS A 7 3.54 -1.26 2.05
CA LYS A 7 3.99 0.10 1.75
C LYS A 7 2.92 1.10 2.10
N ILE A 8 3.34 2.35 2.26
CA ILE A 8 2.44 3.50 2.34
C ILE A 8 2.79 4.46 1.22
N LEU A 9 1.81 4.83 0.41
CA LEU A 9 1.93 6.01 -0.44
C LEU A 9 1.73 7.24 0.45
N LEU A 10 2.82 7.86 0.87
CA LEU A 10 2.77 9.00 1.79
C LEU A 10 2.09 10.19 1.09
N PHE A 11 2.44 10.38 -0.18
CA PHE A 11 1.91 11.42 -1.06
C PHE A 11 1.84 10.92 -2.51
N GLY A 12 0.87 11.41 -3.29
CA GLY A 12 0.87 11.29 -4.75
C GLY A 12 -0.32 10.56 -5.36
N GLU A 13 -1.27 10.07 -4.57
CA GLU A 13 -2.39 9.17 -4.96
C GLU A 13 -2.92 9.41 -6.39
N TYR A 14 -3.90 10.29 -6.54
CA TYR A 14 -4.52 10.60 -7.83
C TYR A 14 -3.65 11.53 -8.68
N GLY A 15 -2.65 12.18 -8.08
CA GLY A 15 -1.72 13.07 -8.77
C GLY A 15 -0.82 12.31 -9.75
N ILE A 16 -0.34 11.12 -9.39
CA ILE A 16 0.53 10.28 -10.25
C ILE A 16 -0.15 9.94 -11.58
N ILE A 17 -1.49 9.78 -11.59
CA ILE A 17 -2.28 9.57 -12.82
C ILE A 17 -2.13 10.76 -13.78
N LYS A 18 -1.88 11.96 -13.25
CA LYS A 18 -1.62 13.19 -14.00
C LYS A 18 -0.14 13.57 -14.02
N ASN A 19 0.74 12.57 -13.87
CA ASN A 19 2.18 12.73 -14.01
C ASN A 19 2.79 13.68 -12.96
N SER A 20 2.17 13.80 -11.77
CA SER A 20 2.75 14.54 -10.64
C SER A 20 3.73 13.70 -9.84
N LYS A 21 4.37 14.32 -8.83
CA LYS A 21 5.22 13.59 -7.91
C LYS A 21 4.42 12.64 -7.01
N GLY A 22 5.11 11.64 -6.48
CA GLY A 22 4.64 10.75 -5.44
C GLY A 22 5.79 10.26 -4.56
N LEU A 23 5.50 9.88 -3.33
CA LEU A 23 6.48 9.34 -2.39
C LEU A 23 5.89 8.10 -1.72
N ALA A 24 6.44 6.94 -2.04
CA ALA A 24 6.08 5.67 -1.42
C ALA A 24 7.18 5.22 -0.45
N ILE A 25 6.80 4.81 0.75
CA ILE A 25 7.72 4.34 1.79
C ILE A 25 7.34 2.90 2.20
N PRO A 26 8.33 2.05 2.52
CA PRO A 26 8.04 0.74 3.10
C PRO A 26 7.42 0.91 4.48
N TYR A 27 6.47 0.03 4.82
CA TYR A 27 5.84 -0.03 6.13
C TYR A 27 6.02 -1.43 6.70
N ASN A 28 7.00 -1.55 7.60
CA ASN A 28 7.50 -2.85 8.04
C ASN A 28 6.63 -3.54 9.09
N PHE A 29 5.59 -2.86 9.58
CA PHE A 29 4.65 -3.41 10.55
C PHE A 29 3.85 -4.58 9.96
N TYR A 30 3.39 -4.43 8.71
CA TYR A 30 2.73 -5.49 7.97
C TYR A 30 3.69 -6.14 6.97
N LYS A 31 3.60 -7.46 6.87
CA LYS A 31 4.48 -8.27 6.03
C LYS A 31 3.81 -9.55 5.59
N GLY A 32 4.25 -10.07 4.45
CA GLY A 32 3.86 -11.37 3.95
C GLY A 32 5.04 -12.25 3.58
N THR A 33 4.82 -13.55 3.54
CA THR A 33 5.80 -14.55 3.11
C THR A 33 5.12 -15.80 2.57
N LEU A 34 5.76 -16.47 1.61
CA LEU A 34 5.28 -17.75 1.10
C LEU A 34 5.64 -18.86 2.11
N LYS A 35 4.64 -19.64 2.51
CA LYS A 35 4.79 -20.80 3.39
C LYS A 35 4.17 -22.02 2.76
N LYS A 36 4.67 -23.21 3.10
CA LYS A 36 4.01 -24.48 2.80
C LYS A 36 3.30 -24.96 4.06
N CYS A 37 2.10 -25.53 3.89
CA CYS A 37 1.48 -26.29 4.97
C CYS A 37 2.40 -27.48 5.30
N GLU A 38 3.10 -27.42 6.43
CA GLU A 38 3.70 -28.64 6.97
C GLU A 38 2.55 -29.61 7.22
N SER A 39 2.58 -30.75 6.53
CA SER A 39 1.60 -31.84 6.66
C SER A 39 1.09 -31.92 8.09
N HIS A 40 -0.23 -31.88 8.29
CA HIS A 40 -0.98 -31.90 9.57
C HIS A 40 -0.54 -32.97 10.59
N LYS A 41 0.71 -32.95 11.07
CA LYS A 41 1.31 -33.93 11.98
C LYS A 41 1.94 -33.30 13.22
N GLN A 42 1.87 -31.97 13.37
CA GLN A 42 2.26 -31.29 14.62
C GLN A 42 1.19 -30.38 15.23
N CYS A 43 -0.07 -30.49 14.82
CA CYS A 43 -1.18 -30.07 15.66
C CYS A 43 -1.81 -31.33 16.28
N LYS A 44 -1.12 -31.95 17.24
CA LYS A 44 -1.83 -32.85 18.15
C LYS A 44 -2.74 -31.97 19.00
N PRO A 45 -4.07 -32.19 19.03
CA PRO A 45 -4.88 -31.55 20.05
C PRO A 45 -4.31 -31.98 21.41
N HIS A 46 -3.92 -30.99 22.22
CA HIS A 46 -3.63 -31.26 23.61
C HIS A 46 -4.94 -31.78 24.24
N PRO A 47 -4.95 -32.88 25.02
CA PRO A 47 -6.18 -33.47 25.58
C PRO A 47 -6.93 -32.58 26.59
N GLN A 48 -6.63 -31.28 26.63
CA GLN A 48 -7.27 -30.29 27.51
C GLN A 48 -8.01 -29.19 26.72
N CYS A 49 -8.07 -29.27 25.38
CA CYS A 49 -8.74 -28.27 24.54
C CYS A 49 -10.24 -28.56 24.29
N GLU A 50 -10.91 -29.37 25.11
CA GLU A 50 -12.34 -29.65 24.96
C GLU A 50 -13.27 -28.70 25.72
N SER A 51 -12.76 -27.66 26.39
CA SER A 51 -13.66 -26.85 27.25
C SER A 51 -13.64 -25.33 27.12
N HIS A 52 -12.83 -24.68 26.27
CA HIS A 52 -12.95 -23.21 26.10
C HIS A 52 -12.48 -22.72 24.72
N GLY A 53 -13.41 -22.31 23.85
CA GLY A 53 -13.34 -21.19 22.88
C GLY A 53 -12.12 -20.97 21.97
N GLN A 54 -11.10 -21.83 21.96
CA GLN A 54 -9.81 -21.59 21.30
C GLN A 54 -9.68 -22.30 19.93
N CYS A 55 -10.73 -22.93 19.42
CA CYS A 55 -10.73 -23.57 18.10
C CYS A 55 -10.84 -22.56 16.94
N GLU A 56 -11.42 -21.38 17.17
CA GLU A 56 -11.68 -20.40 16.10
C GLU A 56 -10.42 -19.83 15.41
N PRO A 57 -9.33 -19.46 16.12
CA PRO A 57 -8.18 -18.81 15.48
C PRO A 57 -7.39 -19.76 14.56
N HIS A 58 -7.34 -21.06 14.89
CA HIS A 58 -6.67 -22.07 14.09
C HIS A 58 -7.46 -22.39 12.82
N LEU A 59 -8.78 -22.57 12.94
CA LEU A 59 -9.67 -22.82 11.80
C LEU A 59 -9.69 -21.63 10.83
N ARG A 60 -9.71 -20.39 11.32
CA ARG A 60 -9.62 -19.18 10.47
C ARG A 60 -8.31 -19.13 9.68
N LYS A 61 -7.17 -19.42 10.33
CA LYS A 61 -5.87 -19.46 9.65
C LYS A 61 -5.79 -20.54 8.57
N GLU A 62 -6.42 -21.69 8.80
CA GLU A 62 -6.47 -22.77 7.81
C GLU A 62 -7.36 -22.41 6.62
N GLU A 63 -8.50 -21.77 6.86
CA GLU A 63 -9.37 -21.25 5.80
C GLU A 63 -8.69 -20.15 4.98
N ASP A 64 -8.00 -19.20 5.62
CA ASP A 64 -7.24 -18.14 4.97
C ASP A 64 -6.10 -18.73 4.11
N ALA A 65 -5.40 -19.74 4.62
CA ALA A 65 -4.38 -20.47 3.87
C ALA A 65 -4.98 -21.17 2.63
N ARG A 66 -6.15 -21.81 2.77
CA ARG A 66 -6.85 -22.46 1.65
C ARG A 66 -7.26 -21.45 0.57
N LYS A 67 -7.85 -20.32 0.96
CA LYS A 67 -8.22 -19.22 0.04
C LYS A 67 -7.00 -18.63 -0.66
N SER A 68 -5.91 -18.44 0.08
CA SER A 68 -4.66 -17.95 -0.49
C SER A 68 -4.07 -18.95 -1.49
N ASN A 69 -4.07 -20.25 -1.18
CA ASN A 69 -3.63 -21.30 -2.11
C ASN A 69 -4.49 -21.35 -3.38
N GLU A 70 -5.80 -21.17 -3.26
CA GLU A 70 -6.71 -21.09 -4.41
C GLU A 70 -6.41 -19.87 -5.30
N ALA A 71 -6.26 -18.68 -4.70
CA ALA A 71 -5.86 -17.48 -5.42
C ALA A 71 -4.48 -17.60 -6.10
N LEU A 72 -3.54 -18.34 -5.48
CA LEU A 72 -2.23 -18.63 -6.09
C LEU A 72 -2.35 -19.49 -7.36
N ARG A 73 -3.30 -20.43 -7.43
CA ARG A 73 -3.54 -21.23 -8.65
C ARG A 73 -4.04 -20.36 -9.80
N GLU A 74 -4.99 -19.47 -9.52
CA GLU A 74 -5.51 -18.53 -10.52
C GLU A 74 -4.40 -17.58 -10.98
N PHE A 75 -3.59 -17.08 -10.05
CA PHE A 75 -2.47 -16.22 -10.38
C PHE A 75 -1.39 -16.96 -11.18
N ALA A 76 -1.07 -18.21 -10.87
CA ALA A 76 -0.15 -19.03 -11.66
C ALA A 76 -0.63 -19.22 -13.10
N THR A 77 -1.93 -19.46 -13.29
CA THR A 77 -2.57 -19.53 -14.62
C THR A 77 -2.41 -18.21 -15.37
N TYR A 78 -2.63 -17.08 -14.68
CA TYR A 78 -2.42 -15.76 -15.27
C TYR A 78 -0.96 -15.53 -15.71
N LEU A 79 0.01 -15.91 -14.88
CA LEU A 79 1.43 -15.79 -15.21
C LEU A 79 1.84 -16.68 -16.38
N GLN A 80 1.22 -17.85 -16.54
CA GLN A 80 1.41 -18.70 -17.72
C GLN A 80 0.98 -17.96 -18.99
N ASN A 81 -0.23 -17.38 -19.00
CA ASN A 81 -0.72 -16.62 -20.15
C ASN A 81 0.20 -15.44 -20.49
N LEU A 82 0.78 -14.78 -19.48
CA LEU A 82 1.73 -13.68 -19.68
C LEU A 82 3.02 -14.15 -20.40
N MET A 83 3.43 -15.41 -20.18
CA MET A 83 4.60 -16.01 -20.84
C MET A 83 4.33 -16.44 -22.28
N GLU A 84 3.06 -16.58 -22.69
CA GLU A 84 2.62 -16.94 -24.04
C GLU A 84 2.50 -15.73 -24.98
N GLU A 85 2.67 -14.49 -24.48
CA GLU A 85 2.77 -13.29 -25.31
C GLU A 85 3.96 -13.38 -26.30
N GLU A 86 3.87 -12.77 -27.49
CA GLU A 86 4.89 -12.86 -28.55
C GLU A 86 6.31 -12.48 -28.08
N ASN A 87 6.40 -11.52 -27.14
CA ASN A 87 7.63 -11.11 -26.49
C ASN A 87 7.39 -10.93 -24.99
N PRO A 88 7.50 -12.01 -24.18
CA PRO A 88 7.16 -11.95 -22.76
C PRO A 88 8.21 -11.12 -22.02
N ILE A 89 7.75 -10.11 -21.29
CA ILE A 89 8.63 -9.19 -20.54
C ILE A 89 9.27 -9.84 -19.30
N VAL A 90 8.77 -11.01 -18.90
CA VAL A 90 9.23 -11.79 -17.74
C VAL A 90 8.92 -13.27 -17.98
N ARG A 91 9.74 -14.16 -17.40
CA ARG A 91 9.53 -15.60 -17.42
C ARG A 91 9.58 -16.17 -16.00
N PHE A 92 8.86 -17.25 -15.77
CA PHE A 92 8.77 -17.90 -14.46
C PHE A 92 9.04 -19.41 -14.55
N ASN A 93 9.59 -19.97 -13.48
CA ASN A 93 9.64 -21.42 -13.28
C ASN A 93 8.26 -21.91 -12.81
N LEU A 94 7.34 -22.08 -13.77
CA LEU A 94 5.96 -22.50 -13.51
C LEU A 94 5.87 -23.94 -12.99
N GLU A 95 6.80 -24.81 -13.37
CA GLU A 95 6.85 -26.18 -12.87
C GLU A 95 7.04 -26.17 -11.34
N LYS A 96 8.06 -25.44 -10.85
CA LYS A 96 8.30 -25.27 -9.40
C LYS A 96 7.13 -24.57 -8.72
N LEU A 97 6.60 -23.49 -9.31
CA LEU A 97 5.47 -22.74 -8.74
C LEU A 97 4.24 -23.64 -8.55
N ASN A 98 3.86 -24.38 -9.59
CA ASN A 98 2.70 -25.26 -9.54
C ASN A 98 2.92 -26.44 -8.59
N ALA A 99 4.13 -27.00 -8.51
CA ALA A 99 4.49 -28.02 -7.53
C ALA A 99 4.34 -27.49 -6.10
N ASP A 100 4.89 -26.31 -5.80
CA ASP A 100 4.79 -25.70 -4.47
C ASP A 100 3.33 -25.40 -4.09
N ILE A 101 2.52 -24.90 -5.03
CA ILE A 101 1.07 -24.68 -4.83
C ILE A 101 0.33 -26.01 -4.58
N ALA A 102 0.67 -27.08 -5.32
CA ALA A 102 0.08 -28.41 -5.14
C ALA A 102 0.44 -29.01 -3.77
N GLU A 103 1.63 -28.71 -3.25
CA GLU A 103 2.08 -29.07 -1.89
C GLU A 103 1.44 -28.21 -0.78
N GLY A 104 0.51 -27.32 -1.11
CA GLY A 104 -0.20 -26.49 -0.14
C GLY A 104 0.55 -25.21 0.22
N MET A 105 1.35 -24.65 -0.70
CA MET A 105 1.89 -23.31 -0.54
C MET A 105 0.78 -22.26 -0.45
N TYR A 106 0.91 -21.34 0.49
CA TYR A 106 0.03 -20.19 0.64
C TYR A 106 0.87 -18.95 1.01
N PHE A 107 0.28 -17.77 0.83
CA PHE A 107 0.88 -16.50 1.21
C PHE A 107 0.38 -16.10 2.60
N ASP A 108 1.23 -16.32 3.62
CA ASP A 108 0.95 -15.92 4.99
C ASP A 108 1.22 -14.42 5.14
N SER A 109 0.17 -13.62 5.31
CA SER A 109 0.23 -12.16 5.28
C SER A 109 -0.50 -11.54 6.47
N SER A 110 0.17 -10.61 7.15
CA SER A 110 -0.48 -9.70 8.10
C SER A 110 -1.02 -8.43 7.45
N ILE A 111 -0.79 -8.23 6.14
CA ILE A 111 -1.16 -7.01 5.42
C ILE A 111 -2.68 -7.00 5.18
N PRO A 112 -3.42 -6.01 5.72
CA PRO A 112 -4.86 -5.95 5.55
C PRO A 112 -5.25 -5.69 4.08
N GLN A 113 -6.19 -6.49 3.57
CA GLN A 113 -6.70 -6.35 2.20
C GLN A 113 -7.70 -5.19 2.10
N GLY A 114 -7.61 -4.40 1.02
CA GLY A 114 -8.48 -3.23 0.80
C GLY A 114 -8.19 -2.04 1.72
N TYR A 115 -7.04 -2.03 2.39
CA TYR A 115 -6.64 -0.98 3.34
C TYR A 115 -5.64 0.04 2.77
N GLY A 116 -5.33 -0.02 1.48
CA GLY A 116 -4.41 0.92 0.82
C GLY A 116 -2.92 0.71 1.09
N VAL A 117 -2.55 -0.36 1.81
CA VAL A 117 -1.17 -0.66 2.24
C VAL A 117 -0.42 -1.69 1.38
N GLY A 118 -0.98 -2.09 0.22
CA GLY A 118 -0.25 -2.86 -0.80
C GLY A 118 -0.18 -4.38 -0.56
N SER A 119 -1.28 -5.03 -0.14
CA SER A 119 -1.32 -6.49 0.03
C SER A 119 -1.04 -7.26 -1.27
N SER A 120 -1.59 -6.83 -2.42
CA SER A 120 -1.30 -7.43 -3.72
C SER A 120 0.17 -7.24 -4.11
N GLY A 121 0.71 -6.05 -3.84
CA GLY A 121 2.10 -5.70 -4.10
C GLY A 121 3.08 -6.67 -3.43
N ALA A 122 2.88 -6.96 -2.14
CA ALA A 122 3.74 -7.88 -1.41
C ALA A 122 3.67 -9.33 -1.96
N LEU A 123 2.48 -9.80 -2.34
CA LEU A 123 2.31 -11.12 -2.96
C LEU A 123 3.01 -11.20 -4.34
N VAL A 124 2.79 -10.20 -5.19
CA VAL A 124 3.43 -10.10 -6.51
C VAL A 124 4.96 -10.08 -6.38
N ALA A 125 5.48 -9.27 -5.45
CA ALA A 125 6.90 -9.20 -5.15
C ALA A 125 7.46 -10.55 -4.67
N ALA A 126 6.69 -11.29 -3.85
CA ALA A 126 7.08 -12.61 -3.36
C ALA A 126 7.19 -13.64 -4.48
N ILE A 127 6.19 -13.69 -5.36
CA ILE A 127 6.18 -14.62 -6.50
C ILE A 127 7.30 -14.28 -7.49
N TYR A 128 7.49 -13.00 -7.81
CA TYR A 128 8.60 -12.58 -8.68
C TYR A 128 9.96 -12.97 -8.08
N SER A 129 10.17 -12.68 -6.79
CA SER A 129 11.45 -12.96 -6.14
C SER A 129 11.80 -14.45 -6.06
N GLU A 130 10.80 -15.33 -6.00
CA GLU A 130 11.01 -16.78 -5.77
C GLU A 130 10.99 -17.60 -7.08
N TYR A 131 10.22 -17.15 -8.07
CA TYR A 131 9.94 -17.95 -9.28
C TYR A 131 10.32 -17.29 -10.59
N ALA A 132 10.67 -15.99 -10.63
CA ALA A 132 11.15 -15.40 -11.87
C ALA A 132 12.48 -16.03 -12.29
N ILE A 133 12.64 -16.24 -13.60
CA ILE A 133 13.89 -16.69 -14.21
C ILE A 133 14.74 -15.44 -14.47
N GLU A 134 15.99 -15.44 -13.98
CA GLU A 134 16.92 -14.31 -14.07
C GLU A 134 16.32 -12.99 -13.52
N PRO A 135 15.86 -12.96 -12.26
CA PRO A 135 15.23 -11.77 -11.69
C PRO A 135 16.24 -10.61 -11.61
N ILE A 136 15.76 -9.39 -11.86
CA ILE A 136 16.55 -8.19 -11.64
C ILE A 136 16.80 -8.08 -10.13
N SER A 137 18.06 -8.20 -9.71
CA SER A 137 18.44 -8.16 -8.29
C SER A 137 18.13 -6.79 -7.67
N ALA A 138 17.51 -6.81 -6.49
CA ALA A 138 17.24 -5.61 -5.70
C ALA A 138 18.50 -5.01 -5.05
N MET A 139 19.60 -5.77 -4.93
CA MET A 139 20.78 -5.37 -4.16
C MET A 139 21.95 -4.88 -5.02
N GLU A 140 21.95 -5.11 -6.33
CA GLU A 140 23.12 -4.89 -7.19
C GLU A 140 22.83 -3.94 -8.36
N ASN A 141 23.55 -2.80 -8.39
CA ASN A 141 23.57 -1.85 -9.50
C ASN A 141 22.17 -1.54 -10.06
N LEU A 142 21.28 -1.05 -9.20
CA LEU A 142 19.91 -0.68 -9.54
C LEU A 142 19.91 0.63 -10.34
N THR A 143 19.90 0.52 -11.66
CA THR A 143 19.82 1.67 -12.57
C THR A 143 18.36 2.10 -12.77
N ARG A 144 18.16 3.33 -13.26
CA ARG A 144 16.81 3.83 -13.64
C ARG A 144 16.14 2.90 -14.66
N GLU A 145 16.90 2.38 -15.62
CA GLU A 145 16.37 1.46 -16.63
C GLU A 145 15.84 0.17 -15.97
N LYS A 146 16.62 -0.44 -15.06
CA LYS A 146 16.18 -1.61 -14.29
C LYS A 146 14.95 -1.34 -13.44
N LEU A 147 14.85 -0.14 -12.85
CA LEU A 147 13.66 0.28 -12.10
C LEU A 147 12.42 0.36 -12.99
N LEU A 148 12.54 0.92 -14.19
CA LEU A 148 11.44 0.99 -15.14
C LEU A 148 11.06 -0.40 -15.68
N GLN A 149 12.04 -1.28 -15.91
CA GLN A 149 11.79 -2.67 -16.26
C GLN A 149 11.04 -3.41 -15.14
N LEU A 150 11.52 -3.31 -13.89
CA LEU A 150 10.83 -3.89 -12.73
C LEU A 150 9.41 -3.34 -12.60
N LYS A 151 9.23 -2.01 -12.70
CA LYS A 151 7.92 -1.37 -12.66
C LYS A 151 6.98 -1.92 -13.74
N ALA A 152 7.47 -2.08 -14.97
CA ALA A 152 6.68 -2.63 -16.07
C ALA A 152 6.28 -4.10 -15.83
N ILE A 153 7.23 -4.93 -15.39
CA ILE A 153 6.98 -6.34 -15.01
C ILE A 153 5.94 -6.41 -13.90
N PHE A 154 6.13 -5.66 -12.82
CA PHE A 154 5.21 -5.62 -11.69
C PHE A 154 3.85 -5.07 -12.05
N GLY A 155 3.76 -4.10 -12.96
CA GLY A 155 2.50 -3.60 -13.49
C GLY A 155 1.72 -4.70 -14.20
N LYS A 156 2.37 -5.47 -15.08
CA LYS A 156 1.74 -6.62 -15.75
C LYS A 156 1.31 -7.69 -14.75
N MET A 157 2.16 -8.06 -13.79
CA MET A 157 1.81 -9.07 -12.80
C MET A 157 0.63 -8.64 -11.92
N GLU A 158 0.65 -7.41 -11.41
CA GLU A 158 -0.39 -6.91 -10.49
C GLU A 158 -1.72 -6.61 -11.18
N SER A 159 -1.73 -6.43 -12.51
CA SER A 159 -2.96 -6.31 -13.28
C SER A 159 -3.91 -7.50 -13.12
N PHE A 160 -3.44 -8.67 -12.68
CA PHE A 160 -4.31 -9.78 -12.27
C PHE A 160 -5.35 -9.36 -11.19
N PHE A 161 -4.93 -8.55 -10.21
CA PHE A 161 -5.77 -8.19 -9.07
C PHE A 161 -6.68 -6.98 -9.34
N HIS A 162 -6.23 -6.04 -10.19
CA HIS A 162 -6.89 -4.72 -10.34
C HIS A 162 -7.21 -4.35 -11.79
N GLY A 163 -6.92 -5.23 -12.76
CA GLY A 163 -7.07 -4.99 -14.21
C GLY A 163 -5.95 -4.13 -14.80
N THR A 164 -5.73 -2.93 -14.22
CA THR A 164 -4.63 -2.03 -14.60
C THR A 164 -3.82 -1.67 -13.36
N SER A 165 -2.51 -1.93 -13.38
CA SER A 165 -1.59 -1.50 -12.32
C SER A 165 -0.47 -0.59 -12.82
N SER A 166 -0.03 0.31 -11.95
CA SER A 166 1.18 1.12 -12.14
C SER A 166 2.48 0.35 -11.85
N GLY A 167 2.41 -0.81 -11.19
CA GLY A 167 3.55 -1.61 -10.75
C GLY A 167 4.33 -1.02 -9.55
N LEU A 168 3.90 0.11 -9.00
CA LEU A 168 4.60 0.80 -7.91
C LEU A 168 4.51 0.05 -6.57
N ASP A 169 3.37 -0.58 -6.30
CA ASP A 169 3.11 -1.28 -5.04
C ASP A 169 4.04 -2.50 -4.91
N PRO A 170 4.09 -3.44 -5.88
CA PRO A 170 5.06 -4.53 -5.84
C PRO A 170 6.51 -4.06 -5.93
N LEU A 171 6.79 -2.97 -6.68
CA LEU A 171 8.14 -2.43 -6.75
C LEU A 171 8.65 -1.98 -5.37
N ASN A 172 7.81 -1.26 -4.61
CA ASN A 172 8.16 -0.84 -3.26
C ASN A 172 8.37 -2.03 -2.33
N SER A 173 7.45 -3.01 -2.34
CA SER A 173 7.58 -4.24 -1.55
C SER A 173 8.83 -5.07 -1.90
N TYR A 174 9.17 -5.16 -3.19
CA TYR A 174 10.33 -5.93 -3.67
C TYR A 174 11.66 -5.29 -3.26
N LEU A 175 11.76 -3.96 -3.41
CA LEU A 175 12.98 -3.22 -3.09
C LEU A 175 13.12 -2.95 -1.58
N SER A 176 12.00 -2.82 -0.87
CA SER A 176 11.97 -2.40 0.54
C SER A 176 12.71 -1.08 0.79
N LEU A 177 12.60 -0.14 -0.16
CA LEU A 177 13.22 1.19 -0.12
C LEU A 177 12.16 2.27 -0.34
N PRO A 178 12.35 3.48 0.21
CA PRO A 178 11.57 4.64 -0.21
C PRO A 178 11.78 4.92 -1.70
N ILE A 179 10.70 5.18 -2.42
CA ILE A 179 10.72 5.47 -3.86
C ILE A 179 10.09 6.85 -4.08
N LEU A 180 10.89 7.74 -4.67
CA LEU A 180 10.41 9.01 -5.19
C LEU A 180 9.97 8.81 -6.65
N ILE A 181 8.74 9.21 -6.92
CA ILE A 181 8.15 9.23 -8.25
C ILE A 181 8.15 10.69 -8.67
N ASN A 182 8.94 11.03 -9.68
CA ASN A 182 8.94 12.37 -10.28
C ASN A 182 7.93 12.47 -11.43
N SER A 183 7.72 11.36 -12.14
CA SER A 183 6.77 11.21 -13.24
C SER A 183 6.51 9.72 -13.50
N GLN A 184 5.63 9.38 -14.45
CA GLN A 184 5.37 7.98 -14.81
C GLN A 184 6.67 7.25 -15.22
N ASP A 185 7.56 7.90 -15.94
CA ASP A 185 8.81 7.28 -16.44
C ASP A 185 10.04 7.71 -15.67
N HIS A 186 9.87 8.44 -14.56
CA HIS A 186 10.97 8.91 -13.73
C HIS A 186 10.71 8.54 -12.27
N ILE A 187 11.30 7.42 -11.86
CA ILE A 187 11.30 6.92 -10.49
C ILE A 187 12.73 6.72 -10.03
N GLU A 188 12.97 6.96 -8.74
CA GLU A 188 14.29 6.77 -8.12
C GLU A 188 14.15 6.35 -6.66
N PRO A 189 15.07 5.51 -6.14
CA PRO A 189 15.18 5.28 -4.72
C PRO A 189 15.57 6.59 -4.04
N THR A 190 15.02 6.84 -2.85
CA THR A 190 15.32 8.06 -2.10
C THR A 190 15.56 7.76 -0.63
N GLY A 191 16.13 8.72 0.08
CA GLY A 191 16.20 8.72 1.54
C GLY A 191 14.97 9.41 2.13
N ILE A 192 14.64 9.08 3.37
CA ILE A 192 13.71 9.86 4.19
C ILE A 192 14.45 10.40 5.41
N PRO A 193 14.00 11.51 6.03
CA PRO A 193 14.60 11.98 7.26
C PRO A 193 14.60 10.89 8.34
N SER A 194 15.54 10.98 9.28
CA SER A 194 15.61 10.03 10.38
C SER A 194 14.42 10.21 11.32
N GLN A 195 13.88 9.09 11.80
CA GLN A 195 12.86 9.10 12.83
C GLN A 195 13.46 9.51 14.17
N THR A 196 12.71 10.26 14.97
CA THR A 196 13.03 10.52 16.37
C THR A 196 12.07 9.68 17.23
N PRO A 197 12.57 8.65 17.95
CA PRO A 197 11.70 7.73 18.71
C PRO A 197 10.82 8.38 19.79
N ASN A 198 11.11 9.64 20.15
CA ASN A 198 10.35 10.45 21.10
C ASN A 198 9.93 11.80 20.48
N GLY A 199 9.88 11.87 19.15
CA GLY A 199 9.41 13.03 18.41
C GLY A 199 8.00 13.41 18.82
N LYS A 200 7.71 14.71 18.83
CA LYS A 200 6.37 15.18 19.19
C LYS A 200 5.40 14.98 18.02
N GLY A 201 5.90 15.09 16.80
CA GLY A 201 5.11 14.95 15.59
C GLY A 201 5.09 13.52 15.06
N ALA A 202 4.04 13.19 14.31
CA ALA A 202 3.90 11.87 13.73
C ALA A 202 3.11 11.88 12.42
N VAL A 203 3.44 10.91 11.57
CA VAL A 203 2.56 10.35 10.54
C VAL A 203 1.93 9.09 11.11
N PHE A 204 0.63 8.92 10.94
CA PHE A 204 -0.12 7.79 11.46
C PHE A 204 -1.16 7.30 10.47
N LEU A 205 -1.60 6.05 10.64
CA LEU A 205 -2.78 5.49 9.99
C LEU A 205 -3.94 5.50 10.96
N LEU A 206 -5.13 5.78 10.44
CA LEU A 206 -6.39 5.74 11.15
C LEU A 206 -7.28 4.69 10.48
N ASP A 207 -7.65 3.65 11.20
CA ASP A 207 -8.51 2.57 10.67
C ASP A 207 -9.95 3.09 10.52
N SER A 208 -10.49 3.03 9.30
CA SER A 208 -11.88 3.41 9.05
C SER A 208 -12.90 2.33 9.42
N GLY A 209 -12.46 1.11 9.73
CA GLY A 209 -13.35 -0.01 10.07
C GLY A 209 -14.14 -0.60 8.90
N VAL A 210 -14.03 0.00 7.70
CA VAL A 210 -14.68 -0.47 6.47
C VAL A 210 -13.62 -0.80 5.42
N ILE A 211 -13.86 -1.82 4.60
CA ILE A 211 -12.94 -2.19 3.52
C ILE A 211 -13.14 -1.22 2.35
N GLY A 212 -12.05 -0.68 1.82
CA GLY A 212 -12.07 0.18 0.63
C GLY A 212 -11.98 -0.63 -0.67
N GLU A 213 -12.70 -0.18 -1.69
CA GLU A 213 -12.58 -0.72 -3.06
C GLU A 213 -11.93 0.29 -4.00
N THR A 214 -10.85 -0.13 -4.68
CA THR A 214 -10.10 0.74 -5.59
C THR A 214 -10.91 1.17 -6.81
N ALA A 215 -11.60 0.22 -7.46
CA ALA A 215 -12.24 0.44 -8.75
C ALA A 215 -13.37 1.50 -8.72
N PRO A 216 -14.31 1.49 -7.76
CA PRO A 216 -15.32 2.56 -7.64
C PRO A 216 -14.71 3.94 -7.42
N MET A 217 -13.66 4.03 -6.58
CA MET A 217 -13.01 5.31 -6.27
C MET A 217 -12.30 5.89 -7.50
N VAL A 218 -11.60 5.05 -8.27
CA VAL A 218 -11.00 5.47 -9.54
C VAL A 218 -12.07 5.92 -10.54
N ARG A 219 -13.22 5.22 -10.62
CA ARG A 219 -14.33 5.66 -11.49
C ARG A 219 -14.86 7.05 -11.11
N ILE A 220 -15.09 7.30 -9.82
CA ILE A 220 -15.51 8.63 -9.33
C ILE A 220 -14.49 9.70 -9.74
N PHE A 221 -13.20 9.43 -9.53
CA PHE A 221 -12.14 10.35 -9.92
C PHE A 221 -12.13 10.63 -11.42
N MET A 222 -12.22 9.59 -12.26
CA MET A 222 -12.24 9.74 -13.72
C MET A 222 -13.49 10.47 -14.22
N GLU A 223 -14.64 10.30 -13.56
CA GLU A 223 -15.84 11.08 -13.85
C GLU A 223 -15.64 12.56 -13.50
N ASN A 224 -15.11 12.85 -12.31
CA ASN A 224 -14.78 14.23 -11.91
C ASN A 224 -13.77 14.88 -12.86
N MET A 225 -12.83 14.11 -13.40
CA MET A 225 -11.86 14.59 -14.39
C MET A 225 -12.50 15.08 -15.70
N LYS A 226 -13.76 14.77 -15.99
CA LYS A 226 -14.47 15.34 -17.15
C LYS A 226 -14.87 16.81 -16.94
N ASN A 227 -14.82 17.31 -15.70
CA ASN A 227 -15.15 18.69 -15.36
C ASN A 227 -13.89 19.58 -15.35
N GLU A 228 -13.86 20.63 -16.18
CA GLU A 228 -12.72 21.54 -16.31
C GLU A 228 -12.31 22.23 -15.00
N ALA A 229 -13.29 22.61 -14.16
CA ALA A 229 -13.00 23.23 -12.87
C ALA A 229 -12.30 22.25 -11.92
N PHE A 230 -12.70 20.97 -11.94
CA PHE A 230 -12.00 19.93 -11.18
C PHE A 230 -10.59 19.68 -11.73
N GLN A 231 -10.41 19.66 -13.06
CA GLN A 231 -9.07 19.55 -13.66
C GLN A 231 -8.15 20.70 -13.22
N LYS A 232 -8.68 21.92 -13.22
CA LYS A 232 -7.95 23.11 -12.78
C LYS A 232 -7.59 23.04 -11.30
N MET A 233 -8.53 22.70 -10.43
CA MET A 233 -8.27 22.49 -8.98
C MET A 233 -7.22 21.41 -8.76
N LEU A 234 -7.33 20.28 -9.48
CA LEU A 234 -6.38 19.18 -9.35
C LEU A 234 -4.95 19.65 -9.69
N LYS A 235 -4.78 20.42 -10.77
CA LYS A 235 -3.49 20.93 -11.21
C LYS A 235 -2.95 22.04 -10.32
N ASP A 236 -3.74 23.08 -10.10
CA ASP A 236 -3.29 24.34 -9.50
C ASP A 236 -3.26 24.28 -7.97
N GLU A 237 -3.99 23.32 -7.37
CA GLU A 237 -4.12 23.19 -5.92
C GLU A 237 -3.65 21.80 -5.44
N PHE A 238 -4.33 20.71 -5.79
CA PHE A 238 -4.03 19.39 -5.24
C PHE A 238 -2.58 18.94 -5.54
N ILE A 239 -2.16 19.00 -6.80
CA ILE A 239 -0.80 18.62 -7.22
C ILE A 239 0.23 19.57 -6.60
N LYS A 240 -0.03 20.89 -6.63
CA LYS A 240 0.85 21.89 -6.02
C LYS A 240 1.14 21.60 -4.55
N TYR A 241 0.11 21.35 -3.74
CA TYR A 241 0.29 21.08 -2.31
C TYR A 241 0.86 19.68 -2.06
N THR A 242 0.54 18.69 -2.87
CA THR A 242 1.12 17.34 -2.79
C THR A 242 2.62 17.38 -3.03
N ASP A 243 3.06 18.02 -4.12
CA ASP A 243 4.48 18.16 -4.46
C ASP A 243 5.24 18.96 -3.40
N ALA A 244 4.63 20.02 -2.87
CA ALA A 244 5.21 20.80 -1.77
C ALA A 244 5.35 19.97 -0.48
N CYS A 245 4.38 19.11 -0.16
CA CYS A 245 4.48 18.19 0.97
C CYS A 245 5.62 17.19 0.80
N ILE A 246 5.81 16.63 -0.41
CA ILE A 246 6.91 15.72 -0.72
C ILE A 246 8.26 16.43 -0.51
N ASP A 247 8.42 17.60 -1.12
CA ASP A 247 9.67 18.37 -1.03
C ASP A 247 9.98 18.79 0.41
N ASP A 248 8.96 19.17 1.19
CA ASP A 248 9.12 19.53 2.60
C ASP A 248 9.45 18.34 3.48
N PHE A 249 8.77 17.20 3.28
CA PHE A 249 9.05 15.98 4.02
C PHE A 249 10.48 15.50 3.78
N LEU A 250 10.89 15.36 2.51
CA LEU A 250 12.24 14.90 2.17
C LEU A 250 13.36 15.81 2.70
N LYS A 251 13.08 17.13 2.80
CA LYS A 251 14.04 18.12 3.34
C LYS A 251 13.91 18.35 4.85
N GLY A 252 13.02 17.63 5.55
CA GLY A 252 12.78 17.81 6.99
C GLY A 252 12.18 19.17 7.38
N ARG A 253 11.48 19.85 6.45
CA ARG A 253 10.87 21.17 6.68
C ARG A 253 9.46 21.03 7.27
N PHE A 254 9.35 20.46 8.47
CA PHE A 254 8.05 20.12 9.08
C PHE A 254 7.13 21.33 9.27
N LYS A 255 7.66 22.52 9.62
CA LYS A 255 6.83 23.73 9.77
C LYS A 255 6.07 24.09 8.49
N SER A 256 6.73 24.04 7.32
CA SER A 256 6.06 24.32 6.04
C SER A 256 5.23 23.12 5.57
N LEU A 257 5.67 21.89 5.87
CA LEU A 257 4.88 20.67 5.63
C LEU A 257 3.49 20.79 6.25
N PHE A 258 3.38 21.26 7.49
CA PHE A 258 2.09 21.37 8.18
C PHE A 258 1.17 22.46 7.61
N GLY A 259 1.75 23.52 7.04
CA GLY A 259 0.98 24.48 6.24
C GLY A 259 0.40 23.82 4.97
N ASN A 260 1.25 23.08 4.24
CA ASN A 260 0.87 22.42 2.99
C ASN A 260 -0.12 21.26 3.20
N ILE A 261 0.06 20.44 4.25
CA ILE A 261 -0.84 19.32 4.55
C ILE A 261 -2.22 19.82 4.99
N LYS A 262 -2.30 20.96 5.70
CA LYS A 262 -3.58 21.58 6.07
C LYS A 262 -4.36 21.98 4.82
N SER A 263 -3.70 22.63 3.87
CA SER A 263 -4.31 22.98 2.58
C SER A 263 -4.72 21.74 1.80
N LEU A 264 -3.86 20.72 1.69
CA LEU A 264 -4.17 19.47 1.01
C LEU A 264 -5.36 18.74 1.64
N SER A 265 -5.40 18.64 2.97
CA SER A 265 -6.50 18.05 3.73
C SER A 265 -7.83 18.74 3.44
N GLY A 266 -7.85 20.07 3.37
CA GLY A 266 -9.03 20.85 3.00
C GLY A 266 -9.48 20.60 1.56
N ILE A 267 -8.55 20.55 0.62
CA ILE A 267 -8.84 20.23 -0.80
C ILE A 267 -9.46 18.84 -0.91
N VAL A 268 -8.89 17.84 -0.22
CA VAL A 268 -9.41 16.47 -0.20
C VAL A 268 -10.83 16.43 0.36
N LEU A 269 -11.08 17.08 1.50
CA LEU A 269 -12.42 17.13 2.10
C LEU A 269 -13.46 17.81 1.19
N ASN A 270 -13.06 18.85 0.45
CA ASN A 270 -13.98 19.63 -0.39
C ASN A 270 -14.27 18.96 -1.74
N HIS A 271 -13.27 18.36 -2.37
CA HIS A 271 -13.37 17.89 -3.76
C HIS A 271 -13.38 16.36 -3.90
N PHE A 272 -12.90 15.63 -2.89
CA PHE A 272 -12.83 14.17 -2.87
C PHE A 272 -13.77 13.57 -1.81
N LYS A 273 -14.72 14.37 -1.29
CA LYS A 273 -15.67 13.97 -0.25
C LYS A 273 -16.36 12.61 -0.47
N PRO A 274 -16.80 12.24 -1.70
CA PRO A 274 -17.41 10.92 -1.95
C PRO A 274 -16.47 9.73 -1.72
N MET A 275 -15.16 10.00 -1.67
CA MET A 275 -14.09 9.01 -1.51
C MET A 275 -13.57 8.95 -0.07
N ILE A 276 -14.21 9.68 0.84
CA ILE A 276 -13.97 9.63 2.28
C ILE A 276 -15.18 8.95 2.92
N PRO A 277 -15.00 7.94 3.79
CA PRO A 277 -16.12 7.35 4.51
C PRO A 277 -16.90 8.41 5.29
N LYS A 278 -18.24 8.34 5.26
CA LYS A 278 -19.12 9.43 5.73
C LYS A 278 -18.89 9.81 7.19
N GLU A 279 -18.66 8.82 8.04
CA GLU A 279 -18.36 9.02 9.47
C GLU A 279 -17.09 9.86 9.72
N PHE A 280 -16.15 9.86 8.78
CA PHE A 280 -14.92 10.64 8.89
C PHE A 280 -15.08 12.09 8.43
N HIS A 281 -16.18 12.50 7.79
CA HIS A 281 -16.31 13.88 7.27
C HIS A 281 -16.26 14.93 8.38
N THR A 282 -16.98 14.70 9.48
CA THR A 282 -16.99 15.60 10.64
C THR A 282 -15.64 15.60 11.34
N LEU A 283 -15.05 14.40 11.53
CA LEU A 283 -13.74 14.24 12.16
C LEU A 283 -12.64 14.95 11.35
N TRP A 284 -12.65 14.77 10.04
CA TRP A 284 -11.72 15.41 9.12
C TRP A 284 -11.79 16.93 9.20
N LYS A 285 -13.01 17.49 9.21
CA LYS A 285 -13.23 18.92 9.39
C LYS A 285 -12.70 19.41 10.74
N GLN A 286 -12.98 18.68 11.82
CA GLN A 286 -12.48 19.02 13.16
C GLN A 286 -10.96 19.10 13.21
N GLY A 287 -10.24 18.17 12.57
CA GLY A 287 -8.79 18.22 12.45
C GLY A 287 -8.28 19.49 11.77
N ILE A 288 -8.88 19.87 10.63
CA ILE A 288 -8.53 21.10 9.90
C ILE A 288 -8.78 22.36 10.74
N ASP A 289 -9.93 22.43 11.41
CA ASP A 289 -10.35 23.59 12.19
C ASP A 289 -9.51 23.78 13.46
N SER A 290 -9.22 22.68 14.17
CA SER A 290 -8.43 22.70 15.42
C SER A 290 -6.92 22.81 15.17
N GLY A 291 -6.42 22.25 14.07
CA GLY A 291 -4.99 22.08 13.81
C GLY A 291 -4.34 20.93 14.57
N ASP A 292 -5.13 20.07 15.23
CA ASP A 292 -4.60 18.97 16.05
C ASP A 292 -4.06 17.83 15.20
N TYR A 293 -4.64 17.63 14.02
CA TYR A 293 -4.21 16.68 13.02
C TYR A 293 -4.77 17.05 11.65
N PHE A 294 -4.14 16.56 10.58
CA PHE A 294 -4.61 16.69 9.21
C PHE A 294 -4.67 15.32 8.55
N LEU A 295 -5.75 15.05 7.84
CA LEU A 295 -6.00 13.76 7.21
C LEU A 295 -5.85 13.86 5.69
N LYS A 296 -5.49 12.76 5.06
CA LYS A 296 -5.52 12.54 3.61
C LYS A 296 -5.91 11.10 3.30
N LEU A 297 -6.31 10.86 2.05
CA LEU A 297 -6.58 9.51 1.59
C LEU A 297 -5.31 8.64 1.70
N CYS A 298 -5.49 7.37 2.07
CA CYS A 298 -4.48 6.34 1.89
C CYS A 298 -4.91 5.46 0.70
N GLY A 299 -4.05 5.33 -0.31
CA GLY A 299 -4.41 4.64 -1.55
C GLY A 299 -5.57 5.33 -2.28
N SER A 300 -6.56 4.57 -2.71
CA SER A 300 -7.73 5.10 -3.44
C SER A 300 -8.77 5.80 -2.58
N GLY A 301 -8.73 5.63 -1.25
CA GLY A 301 -9.83 6.02 -0.37
C GLY A 301 -11.02 5.05 -0.44
N GLY A 302 -12.19 5.50 0.02
CA GLY A 302 -13.43 4.71 0.09
C GLY A 302 -13.54 3.79 1.30
N GLY A 303 -12.47 3.68 2.09
CA GLY A 303 -12.36 2.81 3.27
C GLY A 303 -10.90 2.52 3.57
N GLY A 304 -10.64 1.50 4.37
CA GLY A 304 -9.31 1.07 4.74
C GLY A 304 -8.67 2.01 5.75
N TYR A 305 -7.39 2.30 5.55
CA TYR A 305 -6.71 3.34 6.32
C TYR A 305 -6.95 4.74 5.76
N ILE A 306 -6.95 5.71 6.66
CA ILE A 306 -6.78 7.13 6.36
C ILE A 306 -5.42 7.55 6.90
N LEU A 307 -4.65 8.30 6.12
CA LEU A 307 -3.33 8.73 6.53
C LEU A 307 -3.43 10.09 7.23
N GLY A 308 -2.84 10.20 8.40
CA GLY A 308 -2.90 11.37 9.26
C GLY A 308 -1.51 11.93 9.59
N PHE A 309 -1.47 13.24 9.86
CA PHE A 309 -0.28 14.00 10.21
C PHE A 309 -0.59 14.86 11.42
N THR A 310 0.33 14.94 12.39
CA THR A 310 0.18 15.79 13.58
C THR A 310 1.54 16.30 14.06
N GLU A 311 1.57 17.52 14.59
CA GLU A 311 2.73 18.08 15.33
C GLU A 311 2.73 17.64 16.81
N ASP A 312 1.64 17.03 17.29
CA ASP A 312 1.47 16.60 18.68
C ASP A 312 0.69 15.28 18.75
N LEU A 313 1.44 14.17 18.73
CA LEU A 313 0.88 12.82 18.74
C LEU A 313 -0.05 12.57 19.94
N GLU A 314 0.29 13.09 21.12
CA GLU A 314 -0.53 12.90 22.31
C GLU A 314 -1.85 13.69 22.24
N LYS A 315 -1.82 14.90 21.65
CA LYS A 315 -3.05 15.65 21.38
C LYS A 315 -3.91 14.96 20.33
N ALA A 316 -3.31 14.47 19.25
CA ALA A 316 -4.02 13.72 18.21
C ALA A 316 -4.67 12.44 18.78
N LYS A 317 -3.95 11.65 19.59
CA LYS A 317 -4.51 10.46 20.26
C LYS A 317 -5.71 10.78 21.13
N ARG A 318 -5.69 11.90 21.88
CA ARG A 318 -6.85 12.33 22.68
C ARG A 318 -8.04 12.71 21.79
N ALA A 319 -7.79 13.49 20.75
CA ALA A 319 -8.83 13.92 19.80
C ALA A 319 -9.41 12.76 18.97
N LEU A 320 -8.62 11.70 18.75
CA LEU A 320 -8.97 10.52 17.96
C LEU A 320 -9.23 9.28 18.83
N SER A 321 -9.50 9.44 20.13
CA SER A 321 -9.55 8.35 21.12
C SER A 321 -10.52 7.21 20.80
N ASN A 322 -11.58 7.48 20.04
CA ASN A 322 -12.55 6.47 19.60
C ASN A 322 -12.12 5.70 18.35
N HIS A 323 -10.92 5.95 17.82
CA HIS A 323 -10.43 5.37 16.57
C HIS A 323 -9.08 4.69 16.80
N LYS A 324 -8.81 3.63 16.02
CA LYS A 324 -7.54 2.92 16.09
C LYS A 324 -6.48 3.68 15.29
N LEU A 325 -5.52 4.26 16.01
CA LEU A 325 -4.39 4.99 15.46
C LEU A 325 -3.12 4.12 15.50
N GLU A 326 -2.43 4.00 14.36
CA GLU A 326 -1.16 3.28 14.22
C GLU A 326 -0.07 4.25 13.75
N VAL A 327 1.01 4.41 14.52
CA VAL A 327 2.11 5.32 14.15
C VAL A 327 2.96 4.69 13.04
N VAL A 328 3.21 5.47 11.99
CA VAL A 328 4.01 5.07 10.83
C VAL A 328 5.42 5.63 10.91
N TYR A 329 5.52 6.90 11.29
CA TYR A 329 6.76 7.65 11.28
C TYR A 329 6.68 8.76 12.34
N GLN A 330 7.70 8.91 13.18
CA GLN A 330 7.73 9.90 14.27
C GLN A 330 8.95 10.82 14.13
N PHE A 331 8.77 12.13 14.38
CA PHE A 331 9.79 13.17 14.17
C PHE A 331 9.79 14.29 15.23
#